data_AF-A0AAC9YQJ0-F1
#
_entry.id   AF-A0AAC9YQJ0-F1
#
_cell.length_a   1.000
_cell.length_b   1.000
_cell.length_c   1.000
_cell.angle_alpha   90.00
_cell.angle_beta   90.00
_cell.angle_gamma   90.00
#
_symmetry.space_group_name_H-M   'P 1'
#
loop_
_entity.id
_entity.type
_entity.pdbx_description
1 polymer ?
#
loop_
_entity_poly.entity_id
_entity_poly.type
_entity_poly.pdbx_seq_one_letter_code
_entity_poly.pdbx_strand_id
1 'polypeptide(L)'
;MALGLPRGGGPSLWKSAKFANKSGNFTYGVIARVVYGQNREAVGAAGKANAPITLTSMNLSVIPVTQKAGKYYPLESYTSVNPDGGATFGVRQTGNDYDNLADCAWTELGFCAKYEDFADNTRVALTMRMGAEMTGWLYGRMKDVDVKVDPIDAKNNRIKIEALPVNAPGAFGYIKKSELASNPKIDARVRLSSGVFGYNMMLQSEGSIVDGYDPVGNFEDFAAFEPILKTKAGYRAQWIVSSGASANGYQATSGNACFDDKTQLLGIVTTNAMVYSPSAPEFKDGALSYKVAGLHFMEDGKTLTRGSYDLAIRSSVARCVYGFTSAPFQASVSVINADGSEQIIGTETVREDAKREWLFLSAKNFTFSTPTIRVKLTQEKQAVVAPAPVKKAATKSITCVKGKLVKKVTAVSPKCPTGYKKK
;
A
#
# COMPACT_ATOMS: atom_id res chain seq x y z
N MET A 1 27.99 -16.32 -4.87
CA MET A 1 27.73 -15.15 -5.75
C MET A 1 27.86 -15.61 -7.19
N ALA A 2 26.76 -15.83 -7.95
CA ALA A 2 26.78 -16.00 -9.42
C ALA A 2 25.37 -16.22 -10.04
N LEU A 3 24.36 -15.42 -9.68
CA LEU A 3 23.05 -15.44 -10.39
C LEU A 3 22.87 -14.29 -11.37
N GLY A 4 23.93 -13.50 -11.66
CA GLY A 4 23.79 -12.29 -12.48
C GLY A 4 22.81 -11.27 -11.91
N LEU A 5 22.43 -11.39 -10.64
CA LEU A 5 21.60 -10.41 -9.95
C LEU A 5 22.35 -9.08 -9.92
N PRO A 6 21.74 -7.97 -10.35
CA PRO A 6 22.39 -6.68 -10.29
C PRO A 6 22.82 -6.40 -8.86
N ARG A 7 24.09 -6.00 -8.69
CA ARG A 7 24.57 -5.51 -7.40
C ARG A 7 23.68 -4.32 -7.03
N GLY A 8 23.00 -4.38 -5.89
CA GLY A 8 22.21 -3.26 -5.39
C GLY A 8 23.08 -2.00 -5.30
N GLY A 9 22.49 -0.84 -5.59
CA GLY A 9 23.13 0.47 -5.47
C GLY A 9 22.57 1.28 -4.31
N GLY A 10 23.20 2.42 -4.02
CA GLY A 10 22.64 3.43 -3.12
C GLY A 10 21.42 4.15 -3.73
N PRO A 11 20.79 5.07 -2.97
CA PRO A 11 19.79 5.98 -3.50
C PRO A 11 20.27 6.71 -4.75
N SER A 12 19.34 7.00 -5.67
CA SER A 12 19.64 7.78 -6.87
C SER A 12 19.31 9.26 -6.67
N LEU A 13 20.17 10.15 -7.16
CA LEU A 13 19.97 11.61 -7.11
C LEU A 13 19.35 12.14 -8.38
N TRP A 14 18.29 12.93 -8.22
CA TRP A 14 17.56 13.57 -9.30
C TRP A 14 17.48 15.06 -9.06
N LYS A 15 17.68 15.84 -10.12
CA LYS A 15 17.53 17.29 -10.10
C LYS A 15 16.23 17.67 -10.78
N SER A 16 15.32 18.29 -10.03
CA SER A 16 14.11 18.90 -10.57
C SER A 16 14.47 20.13 -11.40
N ALA A 17 13.86 20.27 -12.58
CA ALA A 17 14.09 21.44 -13.42
C ALA A 17 13.32 22.69 -12.96
N LYS A 18 12.28 22.52 -12.13
CA LYS A 18 11.30 23.59 -11.83
C LYS A 18 10.94 23.73 -10.36
N PHE A 19 11.06 22.66 -9.58
CA PHE A 19 10.51 22.62 -8.22
C PHE A 19 11.63 22.41 -7.22
N ALA A 20 11.97 23.47 -6.49
CA ALA A 20 12.86 23.38 -5.33
C ALA A 20 12.16 22.69 -4.16
N ASN A 21 12.94 22.03 -3.31
CA ASN A 21 12.53 21.60 -1.98
C ASN A 21 12.48 22.81 -1.02
N LYS A 22 12.08 22.59 0.24
CA LYS A 22 11.83 23.68 1.19
C LYS A 22 13.08 24.52 1.51
N SER A 23 14.28 23.98 1.32
CA SER A 23 15.54 24.71 1.49
C SER A 23 15.96 25.55 0.27
N GLY A 24 15.19 25.51 -0.83
CA GLY A 24 15.55 26.17 -2.10
C GLY A 24 16.41 25.32 -3.03
N ASN A 25 16.79 24.09 -2.63
CA ASN A 25 17.55 23.17 -3.46
C ASN A 25 16.66 22.35 -4.39
N PHE A 26 17.13 22.02 -5.59
CA PHE A 26 16.33 21.29 -6.60
C PHE A 26 16.55 19.77 -6.57
N THR A 27 17.22 19.27 -5.53
CA THR A 27 17.70 17.90 -5.49
C THR A 27 16.75 17.01 -4.69
N TYR A 28 16.46 15.83 -5.24
CA TYR A 28 15.63 14.80 -4.64
C TYR A 28 16.33 13.45 -4.74
N GLY A 29 16.30 12.67 -3.67
CA GLY A 29 16.68 11.27 -3.67
C GLY A 29 15.48 10.39 -4.07
N VAL A 30 15.74 9.37 -4.88
CA VAL A 30 14.79 8.29 -5.15
C VAL A 30 15.40 6.99 -4.62
N ILE A 31 14.73 6.39 -3.64
CA ILE A 31 15.14 5.15 -3.00
C ILE A 31 14.19 4.04 -3.46
N ALA A 32 14.77 2.98 -4.03
CA ALA A 32 14.04 1.78 -4.40
C ALA A 32 14.67 0.58 -3.69
N ARG A 33 13.99 0.09 -2.64
CA ARG A 33 14.38 -1.13 -1.94
C ARG A 33 13.46 -2.26 -2.38
N VAL A 34 14.05 -3.27 -3.01
CA VAL A 34 13.32 -4.40 -3.58
C VAL A 34 13.93 -5.67 -3.03
N VAL A 35 13.12 -6.52 -2.41
CA VAL A 35 13.55 -7.78 -1.82
C VAL A 35 12.93 -8.91 -2.63
N TYR A 36 13.80 -9.79 -3.12
CA TYR A 36 13.41 -10.98 -3.84
C TYR A 36 13.73 -12.24 -3.03
N GLY A 37 12.85 -13.23 -3.12
CA GLY A 37 12.98 -14.54 -2.50
C GLY A 37 13.16 -15.64 -3.55
N GLN A 38 13.84 -16.71 -3.14
CA GLN A 38 13.92 -17.95 -3.91
C GLN A 38 13.63 -19.11 -2.97
N ASN A 39 12.67 -19.97 -3.34
CA ASN A 39 12.32 -21.13 -2.54
C ASN A 39 13.48 -22.12 -2.47
N ARG A 40 13.76 -22.61 -1.26
CA ARG A 40 14.68 -23.73 -1.01
C ARG A 40 13.92 -25.04 -1.11
N GLU A 41 14.62 -26.13 -1.43
CA GLU A 41 13.99 -27.47 -1.49
C GLU A 41 13.61 -27.98 -0.09
N ALA A 42 14.39 -27.62 0.93
CA ALA A 42 14.12 -27.89 2.34
C ALA A 42 14.78 -26.82 3.23
N VAL A 43 14.39 -26.76 4.50
CA VAL A 43 15.07 -25.93 5.51
C VAL A 43 16.54 -26.35 5.59
N GLY A 44 17.46 -25.39 5.51
CA GLY A 44 18.91 -25.66 5.52
C GLY A 44 19.51 -26.08 4.17
N ALA A 45 18.70 -26.39 3.15
CA ALA A 45 19.20 -26.68 1.80
C ALA A 45 19.65 -25.40 1.09
N ALA A 46 20.50 -25.56 0.05
CA ALA A 46 20.75 -24.50 -0.91
C ALA A 46 19.43 -24.11 -1.62
N GLY A 47 19.38 -22.87 -2.15
CA GLY A 47 18.29 -22.47 -3.05
C GLY A 47 18.18 -23.47 -4.20
N LYS A 48 16.95 -23.86 -4.57
CA LYS A 48 16.75 -24.79 -5.68
C LYS A 48 17.35 -24.19 -6.95
N ALA A 49 18.29 -24.89 -7.59
CA ALA A 49 18.85 -24.44 -8.85
C ALA A 49 17.72 -24.19 -9.87
N ASN A 50 17.74 -23.02 -10.50
CA ASN A 50 16.73 -22.55 -11.45
C ASN A 50 15.30 -22.33 -10.90
N ALA A 51 15.08 -22.28 -9.58
CA ALA A 51 13.79 -21.84 -9.06
C ALA A 51 13.52 -20.36 -9.41
N PRO A 52 12.29 -20.01 -9.82
CA PRO A 52 11.95 -18.64 -10.13
C PRO A 52 12.14 -17.76 -8.90
N ILE A 53 12.70 -16.58 -9.13
CA ILE A 53 12.82 -15.54 -8.12
C ILE A 53 11.47 -14.84 -8.04
N THR A 54 10.94 -14.70 -6.83
CA THR A 54 9.67 -14.01 -6.59
C THR A 54 9.92 -12.73 -5.83
N LEU A 55 9.16 -11.68 -6.14
CA LEU A 55 9.24 -10.49 -5.30
C LEU A 55 8.64 -10.80 -3.92
N THR A 56 9.36 -10.43 -2.85
CA THR A 56 8.97 -10.62 -1.44
C THR A 56 8.58 -9.32 -0.75
N SER A 57 9.22 -8.20 -1.08
CA SER A 57 8.74 -6.88 -0.66
C SER A 57 9.32 -5.78 -1.53
N MET A 58 8.66 -4.63 -1.54
CA MET A 58 9.15 -3.41 -2.18
C MET A 58 8.87 -2.23 -1.26
N ASN A 59 9.80 -1.30 -1.19
CA ASN A 59 9.63 0.00 -0.57
C ASN A 59 10.28 1.05 -1.47
N LEU A 60 9.48 2.03 -1.84
CA LEU A 60 9.84 3.10 -2.75
C LEU A 60 9.63 4.41 -2.01
N SER A 61 10.59 5.32 -2.09
CA SER A 61 10.42 6.66 -1.56
C SER A 61 11.09 7.70 -2.43
N VAL A 62 10.49 8.89 -2.42
CA VAL A 62 11.10 10.10 -2.95
C VAL A 62 11.30 11.03 -1.77
N ILE A 63 12.50 11.57 -1.63
CA ILE A 63 12.89 12.38 -0.48
C ILE A 63 13.59 13.65 -0.98
N PRO A 64 13.25 14.84 -0.47
CA PRO A 64 13.99 16.05 -0.79
C PRO A 64 15.32 16.03 -0.04
N VAL A 65 16.39 16.45 -0.70
CA VAL A 65 17.73 16.46 -0.10
C VAL A 65 18.56 17.67 -0.51
N THR A 66 19.57 17.97 0.30
CA THR A 66 20.68 18.86 -0.04
C THR A 66 21.98 18.08 0.05
N GLN A 67 22.92 18.32 -0.86
CA GLN A 67 24.26 17.74 -0.74
C GLN A 67 25.11 18.61 0.18
N LYS A 68 25.54 18.05 1.32
CA LYS A 68 26.46 18.68 2.24
C LYS A 68 27.86 18.10 2.03
N ALA A 69 28.78 18.92 1.52
CA ALA A 69 30.18 18.53 1.40
C ALA A 69 30.82 18.30 2.77
N GLY A 70 31.77 17.37 2.84
CA GLY A 70 32.49 17.05 4.07
C GLY A 70 33.25 15.73 3.98
N LYS A 71 33.76 15.27 5.12
CA LYS A 71 34.38 13.95 5.27
C LYS A 71 33.30 12.88 5.34
N TYR A 72 32.84 12.47 4.17
CA TYR A 72 31.84 11.43 4.02
C TYR A 72 32.37 10.34 3.09
N TYR A 73 31.97 9.10 3.39
CA TYR A 73 32.46 7.91 2.73
C TYR A 73 31.27 7.00 2.37
N PRO A 74 31.35 6.27 1.25
CA PRO A 74 30.34 5.27 0.91
C PRO A 74 30.31 4.13 1.93
N LEU A 75 29.22 3.37 1.91
CA LEU A 75 29.06 2.19 2.74
C LEU A 75 29.78 0.98 2.11
N GLU A 76 30.47 0.20 2.94
CA GLU A 76 31.02 -1.12 2.64
C GLU A 76 30.40 -2.20 3.52
N SER A 77 30.32 -3.42 2.98
CA SER A 77 30.12 -4.61 3.78
C SER A 77 31.43 -5.01 4.43
N TYR A 78 31.41 -5.30 5.74
CA TYR A 78 32.56 -5.80 6.47
C TYR A 78 32.26 -7.13 7.17
N THR A 79 33.33 -7.85 7.50
CA THR A 79 33.31 -9.05 8.32
C THR A 79 34.23 -8.86 9.51
N SER A 80 33.77 -9.15 10.72
CA SER A 80 34.59 -9.18 11.94
C SER A 80 34.42 -10.50 12.68
N VAL A 81 35.37 -10.84 13.54
CA VAL A 81 35.26 -11.99 14.44
C VAL A 81 35.05 -11.47 15.86
N ASN A 82 33.99 -11.92 16.50
CA ASN A 82 33.65 -11.58 17.88
C ASN A 82 34.61 -12.28 18.85
N PRO A 83 34.70 -11.84 20.12
CA PRO A 83 35.53 -12.48 21.13
C PRO A 83 35.22 -13.97 21.37
N ASP A 84 34.01 -14.43 21.05
CA ASP A 84 33.58 -15.83 21.12
C ASP A 84 33.96 -16.67 19.88
N GLY A 85 34.66 -16.07 18.91
CA GLY A 85 35.04 -16.72 17.64
C GLY A 85 33.94 -16.68 16.57
N GLY A 86 32.77 -16.11 16.84
CA GLY A 86 31.67 -15.97 15.88
C GLY A 86 31.94 -14.90 14.82
N ALA A 87 31.60 -15.16 13.56
CA ALA A 87 31.68 -14.16 12.50
C ALA A 87 30.48 -13.21 12.54
N THR A 88 30.74 -11.90 12.57
CA THR A 88 29.77 -10.84 12.41
C THR A 88 29.91 -10.22 11.03
N PHE A 89 28.78 -10.07 10.34
CA PHE A 89 28.69 -9.38 9.06
C PHE A 89 27.94 -8.08 9.28
N GLY A 90 28.45 -6.98 8.73
CA GLY A 90 27.81 -5.68 8.89
C GLY A 90 28.05 -4.77 7.71
N VAL A 91 27.45 -3.58 7.80
CA VAL A 91 27.66 -2.49 6.86
C VAL A 91 28.17 -1.30 7.65
N ARG A 92 29.22 -0.66 7.15
CA ARG A 92 29.82 0.54 7.76
C ARG A 92 30.36 1.46 6.69
N GLN A 93 30.77 2.66 7.06
CA GLN A 93 31.47 3.60 6.21
C GLN A 93 32.88 3.07 5.92
N THR A 94 33.37 3.23 4.68
CA THR A 94 34.74 2.81 4.31
C THR A 94 35.85 3.61 5.02
N GLY A 95 35.51 4.63 5.80
CA GLY A 95 36.42 5.43 6.61
C GLY A 95 35.96 5.54 8.06
N ASN A 96 36.88 5.95 8.94
CA ASN A 96 36.65 6.06 10.39
C ASN A 96 36.74 7.50 10.93
N ASP A 97 37.05 8.49 10.09
CA ASP A 97 37.16 9.91 10.44
C ASP A 97 36.03 10.76 9.81
N TYR A 98 34.85 10.17 9.63
CA TYR A 98 33.72 10.84 9.00
C TYR A 98 33.12 11.94 9.88
N ASP A 99 32.57 12.96 9.23
CA ASP A 99 31.78 14.01 9.87
C ASP A 99 30.46 13.44 10.44
N ASN A 100 29.80 14.21 11.30
CA ASN A 100 28.51 13.81 11.88
C ASN A 100 27.49 13.43 10.79
N LEU A 101 26.96 12.21 10.90
CA LEU A 101 26.02 11.57 9.97
C LEU A 101 24.55 11.88 10.30
N ALA A 102 24.27 12.66 11.35
CA ALA A 102 22.93 13.06 11.71
C ALA A 102 22.19 13.70 10.52
N ASP A 103 20.96 13.24 10.27
CA ASP A 103 20.11 13.63 9.15
C ASP A 103 20.64 13.32 7.73
N CYS A 104 21.77 12.60 7.59
CA CYS A 104 22.21 12.13 6.28
C CYS A 104 21.32 10.94 5.84
N ALA A 105 20.60 11.13 4.74
CA ALA A 105 19.80 10.08 4.11
C ALA A 105 20.69 8.97 3.54
N TRP A 106 21.84 9.35 2.98
CA TRP A 106 22.95 8.46 2.65
C TRP A 106 24.24 9.27 2.49
N THR A 107 25.36 8.56 2.36
CA THR A 107 26.70 9.12 2.18
C THR A 107 27.32 8.62 0.88
N GLU A 108 28.08 9.51 0.25
CA GLU A 108 28.95 9.23 -0.88
C GLU A 108 30.34 9.78 -0.55
N LEU A 109 31.32 9.51 -1.42
CA LEU A 109 32.66 10.08 -1.23
C LEU A 109 32.58 11.62 -1.32
N GLY A 110 32.93 12.28 -0.22
CA GLY A 110 33.04 13.75 -0.13
C GLY A 110 31.74 14.51 0.16
N PHE A 111 30.59 13.83 0.25
CA PHE A 111 29.34 14.48 0.64
C PHE A 111 28.34 13.54 1.31
N CYS A 112 27.45 14.09 2.12
CA CYS A 112 26.22 13.42 2.54
C CYS A 112 25.00 14.09 1.93
N ALA A 113 24.02 13.29 1.51
CA ALA A 113 22.72 13.80 1.11
C ALA A 113 21.88 13.98 2.36
N LYS A 114 21.78 15.21 2.84
CA LYS A 114 21.02 15.57 4.03
C LYS A 114 19.54 15.64 3.69
N TYR A 115 18.68 15.06 4.54
CA TYR A 115 17.24 15.19 4.39
C TYR A 115 16.78 16.64 4.51
N GLU A 116 15.95 17.06 3.57
CA GLU A 116 15.21 18.31 3.61
C GLU A 116 13.70 18.04 3.72
N ASP A 117 12.92 19.11 3.81
CA ASP A 117 11.47 19.05 3.72
C ASP A 117 10.99 19.32 2.28
N PHE A 118 9.83 18.74 1.95
CA PHE A 118 9.13 19.10 0.72
C PHE A 118 8.67 20.56 0.80
N ALA A 119 8.76 21.28 -0.31
CA ALA A 119 8.07 22.56 -0.42
C ALA A 119 6.56 22.33 -0.37
N ASP A 120 5.80 23.33 0.09
CA ASP A 120 4.35 23.22 0.21
C ASP A 120 3.73 22.89 -1.16
N ASN A 121 2.72 22.02 -1.17
CA ASN A 121 2.03 21.54 -2.37
C ASN A 121 2.93 20.85 -3.43
N THR A 122 4.11 20.36 -3.05
CA THR A 122 4.94 19.56 -3.97
C THR A 122 4.20 18.28 -4.39
N ARG A 123 3.93 18.12 -5.69
CA ARG A 123 3.37 16.88 -6.24
C ARG A 123 4.46 16.06 -6.90
N VAL A 124 4.59 14.81 -6.47
CA VAL A 124 5.65 13.90 -6.93
C VAL A 124 5.04 12.79 -7.76
N ALA A 125 5.66 12.50 -8.91
CA ALA A 125 5.34 11.35 -9.75
C ALA A 125 6.56 10.43 -9.87
N LEU A 126 6.39 9.15 -9.55
CA LEU A 126 7.37 8.11 -9.83
C LEU A 126 6.81 7.20 -10.92
N THR A 127 7.58 7.00 -11.99
CA THR A 127 7.26 6.06 -13.07
C THR A 127 8.24 4.91 -13.03
N MET A 128 7.73 3.69 -13.03
CA MET A 128 8.50 2.48 -12.87
C MET A 128 8.20 1.50 -13.99
N ARG A 129 9.22 0.76 -14.43
CA ARG A 129 9.05 -0.45 -15.21
C ARG A 129 9.07 -1.62 -14.23
N MET A 130 7.99 -2.38 -14.20
CA MET A 130 7.75 -3.46 -13.24
C MET A 130 7.32 -4.71 -13.99
N GLY A 131 7.68 -5.89 -13.51
CA GLY A 131 7.21 -7.15 -14.09
C GLY A 131 5.68 -7.27 -13.98
N ALA A 132 5.05 -8.01 -14.89
CA ALA A 132 3.61 -8.25 -14.89
C ALA A 132 3.15 -9.05 -13.66
N GLU A 133 4.07 -9.79 -13.03
CA GLU A 133 3.90 -10.47 -11.74
C GLU A 133 3.78 -9.51 -10.53
N MET A 134 3.98 -8.20 -10.74
CA MET A 134 3.78 -7.18 -9.70
C MET A 134 2.32 -6.90 -9.46
N THR A 135 1.78 -7.64 -8.50
CA THR A 135 0.33 -7.84 -8.36
C THR A 135 -0.11 -7.65 -6.92
N GLY A 136 -1.43 -7.50 -6.72
CA GLY A 136 -2.00 -7.29 -5.41
C GLY A 136 -2.06 -5.82 -5.02
N TRP A 137 -1.73 -5.52 -3.77
CA TRP A 137 -1.98 -4.21 -3.17
C TRP A 137 -0.70 -3.48 -2.80
N LEU A 138 -0.66 -2.18 -3.11
CA LEU A 138 0.34 -1.27 -2.58
C LEU A 138 -0.24 -0.52 -1.39
N TYR A 139 0.63 -0.07 -0.51
CA TYR A 139 0.26 0.79 0.58
C TYR A 139 1.36 1.77 0.94
N GLY A 140 1.05 2.79 1.73
CA GLY A 140 2.08 3.66 2.27
C GLY A 140 1.56 5.01 2.70
N ARG A 141 2.38 6.03 2.47
CA ARG A 141 2.19 7.38 3.00
C ARG A 141 2.31 8.39 1.87
N MET A 142 1.15 8.79 1.37
CA MET A 142 0.91 9.83 0.39
C MET A 142 -0.56 10.29 0.53
N LYS A 143 -0.93 11.38 -0.13
CA LYS A 143 -2.32 11.85 -0.26
C LYS A 143 -2.58 12.33 -1.69
N ASP A 144 -3.85 12.39 -2.08
CA ASP A 144 -4.32 12.76 -3.41
C ASP A 144 -3.66 11.90 -4.52
N VAL A 145 -3.73 10.59 -4.31
CA VAL A 145 -3.10 9.57 -5.15
C VAL A 145 -3.80 9.47 -6.51
N ASP A 146 -3.00 9.53 -7.58
CA ASP A 146 -3.37 9.13 -8.94
C ASP A 146 -2.44 7.99 -9.38
N VAL A 147 -2.99 7.03 -10.11
CA VAL A 147 -2.25 5.87 -10.61
C VAL A 147 -2.59 5.60 -12.05
N LYS A 148 -1.58 5.21 -12.82
CA LYS A 148 -1.71 4.73 -14.19
C LYS A 148 -0.87 3.49 -14.40
N VAL A 149 -1.44 2.48 -15.04
CA VAL A 149 -0.76 1.24 -15.41
C VAL A 149 -0.92 1.05 -16.92
N ASP A 150 0.19 1.10 -17.65
CA ASP A 150 0.24 0.87 -19.10
C ASP A 150 1.06 -0.40 -19.36
N PRO A 151 0.53 -1.42 -20.04
CA PRO A 151 1.34 -2.57 -20.48
C PRO A 151 2.49 -2.11 -21.37
N ILE A 152 3.70 -2.63 -21.14
CA ILE A 152 4.85 -2.44 -22.03
C ILE A 152 4.94 -3.64 -22.98
N ASP A 153 4.86 -4.84 -22.42
CA ASP A 153 4.85 -6.13 -23.12
C ASP A 153 4.17 -7.20 -22.25
N ALA A 154 4.12 -8.45 -22.71
CA ALA A 154 3.47 -9.55 -21.97
C ALA A 154 4.08 -9.85 -20.58
N LYS A 155 5.29 -9.34 -20.28
CA LYS A 155 6.01 -9.56 -19.02
C LYS A 155 6.20 -8.29 -18.20
N ASN A 156 5.90 -7.10 -18.74
CA ASN A 156 6.25 -5.83 -18.09
C ASN A 156 5.12 -4.82 -18.21
N ASN A 157 4.94 -4.07 -17.12
CA ASN A 157 4.05 -2.93 -17.02
C ASN A 157 4.86 -1.65 -16.73
N ARG A 158 4.36 -0.52 -17.22
CA ARG A 158 4.74 0.81 -16.77
C ARG A 158 3.73 1.27 -15.74
N ILE A 159 4.18 1.49 -14.51
CA ILE A 159 3.34 1.97 -13.41
C ILE A 159 3.78 3.38 -13.08
N LYS A 160 2.86 4.35 -13.19
CA LYS A 160 3.05 5.73 -12.72
C LYS A 160 2.18 5.96 -11.50
N ILE A 161 2.79 6.36 -10.39
CA ILE A 161 2.09 6.78 -9.18
C ILE A 161 2.42 8.26 -8.97
N GLU A 162 1.40 9.09 -8.83
CA GLU A 162 1.53 10.53 -8.65
C GLU A 162 0.68 11.00 -7.47
N ALA A 163 1.30 11.65 -6.49
CA ALA A 163 0.63 12.03 -5.26
C ALA A 163 1.34 13.20 -4.56
N LEU A 164 0.67 13.82 -3.59
CA LEU A 164 1.30 14.74 -2.65
C LEU A 164 1.93 13.95 -1.49
N PRO A 165 3.06 14.40 -0.92
CA PRO A 165 3.58 13.86 0.31
C PRO A 165 2.62 14.16 1.46
N VAL A 166 2.64 13.30 2.48
CA VAL A 166 1.74 13.42 3.63
C VAL A 166 2.53 13.46 4.93
N ASN A 167 2.14 14.36 5.82
CA ASN A 167 2.71 14.49 7.15
C ASN A 167 2.41 13.25 7.98
N ALA A 168 3.43 12.49 8.35
CA ALA A 168 3.24 11.29 9.15
C ALA A 168 3.85 11.48 10.55
N PRO A 169 3.01 11.75 11.57
CA PRO A 169 3.48 11.96 12.93
C PRO A 169 4.33 10.78 13.43
N GLY A 170 5.33 11.10 14.25
CA GLY A 170 6.07 10.12 15.05
C GLY A 170 5.69 10.23 16.51
N ALA A 171 6.12 9.25 17.30
CA ALA A 171 5.94 9.28 18.75
C ALA A 171 7.23 8.88 19.46
N PHE A 172 7.36 9.32 20.71
CA PHE A 172 8.39 8.88 21.64
C PHE A 172 7.79 8.74 23.03
N GLY A 173 8.35 7.87 23.85
CA GLY A 173 7.91 7.68 25.22
C GLY A 173 9.10 7.44 26.13
N TYR A 174 8.88 7.66 27.42
CA TYR A 174 9.87 7.37 28.45
C TYR A 174 9.21 6.57 29.55
N ILE A 175 9.92 5.53 30.00
CA ILE A 175 9.56 4.77 31.19
C ILE A 175 10.82 4.54 32.00
N LYS A 176 10.74 4.66 33.33
CA LYS A 176 11.87 4.31 34.17
C LYS A 176 12.06 2.80 34.16
N LYS A 177 13.30 2.33 34.13
CA LYS A 177 13.60 0.89 34.16
C LYS A 177 12.99 0.19 35.37
N SER A 178 12.94 0.88 36.52
CA SER A 178 12.29 0.41 37.75
C SER A 178 10.77 0.20 37.61
N GLU A 179 10.12 0.85 36.65
CA GLU A 179 8.67 0.78 36.43
C GLU A 179 8.29 -0.29 35.41
N LEU A 180 9.25 -0.90 34.69
CA LEU A 180 8.98 -1.94 33.68
C LEU A 180 8.23 -3.13 34.29
N ALA A 181 8.68 -3.63 35.44
CA ALA A 181 8.03 -4.77 36.12
C ALA A 181 6.55 -4.49 36.47
N SER A 182 6.20 -3.23 36.75
CA SER A 182 4.82 -2.80 37.01
C SER A 182 4.02 -2.50 35.74
N ASN A 183 4.66 -2.51 34.57
CA ASN A 183 4.07 -2.30 33.26
C ASN A 183 4.26 -3.54 32.38
N PRO A 184 3.61 -4.68 32.69
CA PRO A 184 3.91 -5.98 32.07
C PRO A 184 3.72 -6.02 30.56
N LYS A 185 2.80 -5.22 30.00
CA LYS A 185 2.62 -5.11 28.54
C LYS A 185 3.86 -4.49 27.88
N ILE A 186 4.32 -3.35 28.40
CA ILE A 186 5.52 -2.65 27.93
C ILE A 186 6.75 -3.54 28.12
N ASP A 187 6.91 -4.14 29.30
CA ASP A 187 8.04 -5.03 29.61
C ASP A 187 8.13 -6.21 28.64
N ALA A 188 7.00 -6.87 28.36
CA ALA A 188 6.95 -7.98 27.41
C ALA A 188 7.41 -7.56 26.00
N ARG A 189 6.98 -6.39 25.51
CA ARG A 189 7.36 -5.87 24.18
C ARG A 189 8.83 -5.44 24.12
N VAL A 190 9.36 -4.86 25.19
CA VAL A 190 10.79 -4.48 25.30
C VAL A 190 11.69 -5.73 25.35
N ARG A 191 11.29 -6.77 26.11
CA ARG A 191 12.01 -8.07 26.12
C ARG A 191 12.00 -8.75 24.77
N LEU A 192 10.86 -8.74 24.08
CA LEU A 192 10.72 -9.36 22.76
C LEU A 192 11.63 -8.68 21.73
N SER A 193 11.65 -7.35 21.70
CA SER A 193 12.47 -6.57 20.75
C SER A 193 13.97 -6.67 21.02
N SER A 194 14.38 -6.66 22.29
CA SER A 194 15.80 -6.65 22.67
C SER A 194 16.42 -8.05 22.75
N GLY A 195 15.60 -9.10 22.82
CA GLY A 195 16.04 -10.43 23.24
C GLY A 195 16.56 -10.45 24.68
N VAL A 196 16.83 -11.65 25.23
CA VAL A 196 17.25 -11.79 26.64
C VAL A 196 18.55 -11.05 26.92
N PHE A 197 19.55 -11.20 26.04
CA PHE A 197 20.84 -10.56 26.21
C PHE A 197 20.76 -9.03 26.12
N GLY A 198 20.12 -8.51 25.07
CA GLY A 198 19.95 -7.07 24.89
C GLY A 198 19.10 -6.44 25.99
N TYR A 199 18.07 -7.14 26.47
CA TYR A 199 17.26 -6.70 27.60
C TYR A 199 18.09 -6.56 28.90
N ASN A 200 18.95 -7.53 29.20
CA ASN A 200 19.80 -7.47 30.39
C ASN A 200 20.85 -6.34 30.29
N MET A 201 21.47 -6.16 29.12
CA MET A 201 22.36 -5.02 28.88
C MET A 201 21.63 -3.69 29.04
N MET A 202 20.41 -3.60 28.50
CA MET A 202 19.53 -2.45 28.60
C MET A 202 19.24 -2.12 30.06
N LEU A 203 18.99 -3.09 30.93
CA LEU A 203 18.75 -2.82 32.35
C LEU A 203 19.98 -2.28 33.09
N GLN A 204 21.18 -2.67 32.67
CA GLN A 204 22.44 -2.32 33.35
C GLN A 204 23.06 -1.00 32.89
N SER A 205 22.65 -0.46 31.74
CA SER A 205 23.17 0.82 31.25
C SER A 205 22.59 2.02 32.02
N GLU A 206 23.25 3.18 31.92
CA GLU A 206 22.72 4.43 32.48
C GLU A 206 21.48 4.93 31.70
N GLY A 207 21.54 4.86 30.37
CA GLY A 207 20.46 5.20 29.45
C GLY A 207 20.24 4.10 28.42
N SER A 208 18.99 3.96 27.98
CA SER A 208 18.61 2.98 26.97
C SER A 208 17.60 3.56 26.01
N ILE A 209 17.70 3.16 24.76
CA ILE A 209 16.72 3.47 23.72
C ILE A 209 16.25 2.13 23.16
N VAL A 210 14.93 1.99 23.03
CA VAL A 210 14.32 0.93 22.25
C VAL A 210 13.66 1.63 21.06
N ASP A 211 14.14 1.31 19.87
CA ASP A 211 13.65 1.88 18.61
C ASP A 211 13.29 0.76 17.62
N GLY A 212 13.02 1.11 16.36
CA GLY A 212 12.84 0.12 15.30
C GLY A 212 11.45 -0.53 15.23
N TYR A 213 10.44 -0.01 15.93
CA TYR A 213 9.07 -0.47 15.75
C TYR A 213 8.56 -0.10 14.34
N ASP A 214 8.21 -1.12 13.56
CA ASP A 214 7.69 -0.95 12.20
C ASP A 214 6.32 -0.24 12.26
N PRO A 215 6.11 0.89 11.57
CA PRO A 215 4.78 1.49 11.46
C PRO A 215 3.77 0.61 10.71
N VAL A 216 4.23 -0.44 10.03
CA VAL A 216 3.40 -1.30 9.19
C VAL A 216 2.93 -2.52 9.98
N GLY A 217 1.63 -2.56 10.28
CA GLY A 217 0.95 -3.69 10.95
C GLY A 217 1.17 -3.81 12.45
N ASN A 218 1.98 -2.96 13.06
CA ASN A 218 2.41 -3.12 14.45
C ASN A 218 1.45 -2.51 15.49
N PHE A 219 0.18 -2.89 15.41
CA PHE A 219 -0.87 -2.37 16.28
C PHE A 219 -0.72 -2.81 17.74
N GLU A 220 -0.14 -3.99 17.98
CA GLU A 220 0.04 -4.53 19.33
C GLU A 220 1.08 -3.72 20.11
N ASP A 221 2.23 -3.44 19.50
CA ASP A 221 3.23 -2.56 20.12
C ASP A 221 2.66 -1.18 20.36
N PHE A 222 1.99 -0.59 19.35
CA PHE A 222 1.38 0.72 19.54
C PHE A 222 0.43 0.74 20.74
N ALA A 223 -0.49 -0.22 20.85
CA ALA A 223 -1.43 -0.29 21.98
C ALA A 223 -0.73 -0.52 23.33
N ALA A 224 0.41 -1.22 23.35
CA ALA A 224 1.19 -1.42 24.57
C ALA A 224 1.89 -0.13 25.03
N PHE A 225 2.43 0.65 24.10
CA PHE A 225 3.20 1.86 24.40
C PHE A 225 2.36 3.15 24.43
N GLU A 226 1.19 3.19 23.78
CA GLU A 226 0.31 4.37 23.67
C GLU A 226 0.16 5.17 24.99
N PRO A 227 -0.03 4.55 26.18
CA PRO A 227 -0.18 5.29 27.43
C PRO A 227 1.01 6.19 27.82
N ILE A 228 2.22 5.88 27.34
CA ILE A 228 3.44 6.63 27.65
C ILE A 228 3.95 7.47 26.47
N LEU A 229 3.31 7.35 25.31
CA LEU A 229 3.75 8.00 24.09
C LEU A 229 3.29 9.47 24.05
N LYS A 230 4.18 10.31 23.52
CA LYS A 230 3.92 11.70 23.16
C LYS A 230 4.25 11.91 21.69
N THR A 231 3.50 12.78 21.03
CA THR A 231 3.76 13.11 19.62
C THR A 231 5.10 13.81 19.50
N LYS A 232 5.94 13.32 18.59
CA LYS A 232 7.26 13.86 18.30
C LYS A 232 7.14 15.14 17.50
N ALA A 233 7.87 16.17 17.91
CA ALA A 233 8.00 17.40 17.15
C ALA A 233 8.79 17.21 15.85
N GLY A 234 8.53 18.05 14.86
CA GLY A 234 9.29 18.08 13.61
C GLY A 234 9.19 16.80 12.78
N TYR A 235 8.04 16.12 12.79
CA TYR A 235 7.80 15.01 11.87
C TYR A 235 7.80 15.52 10.41
N ARG A 236 8.31 14.70 9.51
CA ARG A 236 8.49 15.07 8.10
C ARG A 236 7.35 14.57 7.23
N ALA A 237 7.06 15.30 6.16
CA ALA A 237 6.17 14.81 5.11
C ALA A 237 6.84 13.64 4.36
N GLN A 238 6.06 12.61 4.07
CA GLN A 238 6.55 11.37 3.46
C GLN A 238 5.88 11.14 2.12
N TRP A 239 6.65 10.66 1.15
CA TRP A 239 6.17 10.10 -0.09
C TRP A 239 6.71 8.67 -0.19
N ILE A 240 5.91 7.70 0.23
CA ILE A 240 6.32 6.30 0.34
C ILE A 240 5.25 5.38 -0.23
N VAL A 241 5.67 4.41 -1.04
CA VAL A 241 4.86 3.31 -1.56
C VAL A 241 5.57 2.00 -1.27
N SER A 242 4.85 1.05 -0.72
CA SER A 242 5.38 -0.25 -0.32
C SER A 242 4.47 -1.39 -0.75
N SER A 243 5.04 -2.58 -0.76
CA SER A 243 4.33 -3.84 -0.87
C SER A 243 5.05 -4.94 -0.09
N GLY A 244 4.31 -5.91 0.45
CA GLY A 244 4.88 -7.12 1.03
C GLY A 244 5.67 -6.97 2.35
N ALA A 245 5.41 -5.96 3.18
CA ALA A 245 6.27 -5.58 4.32
C ALA A 245 6.01 -6.24 5.69
N SER A 246 5.24 -7.33 5.82
CA SER A 246 5.25 -8.09 7.09
C SER A 246 5.52 -9.56 6.82
N ALA A 247 5.83 -10.36 7.85
CA ALA A 247 6.13 -11.79 7.77
C ALA A 247 5.07 -12.65 7.01
N ASN A 248 3.96 -12.04 6.58
CA ASN A 248 2.86 -12.60 5.81
C ASN A 248 2.74 -11.99 4.39
N GLY A 249 3.88 -11.68 3.76
CA GLY A 249 4.01 -10.92 2.51
C GLY A 249 2.96 -11.16 1.42
N TYR A 250 2.54 -10.06 0.80
CA TYR A 250 1.68 -9.92 -0.40
C TYR A 250 0.25 -10.45 -0.35
N GLN A 251 -0.11 -11.25 0.64
CA GLN A 251 -1.45 -11.80 0.70
C GLN A 251 -2.39 -10.80 1.35
N ALA A 252 -3.54 -10.56 0.72
CA ALA A 252 -4.65 -9.99 1.46
C ALA A 252 -4.87 -10.89 2.68
N THR A 253 -4.87 -10.31 3.88
CA THR A 253 -5.19 -11.06 5.11
C THR A 253 -6.63 -11.56 5.11
N SER A 254 -7.43 -11.15 4.12
CA SER A 254 -8.80 -11.60 3.83
C SER A 254 -8.85 -12.51 2.61
N GLY A 255 -9.43 -13.72 2.75
CA GLY A 255 -9.66 -14.67 1.66
C GLY A 255 -10.82 -14.29 0.73
N ASN A 256 -10.77 -13.13 0.08
CA ASN A 256 -11.74 -12.74 -0.94
C ASN A 256 -11.15 -13.02 -2.34
N ALA A 257 -11.82 -13.86 -3.12
CA ALA A 257 -11.40 -14.25 -4.47
C ALA A 257 -11.17 -13.05 -5.42
N CYS A 258 -11.84 -11.93 -5.20
CA CYS A 258 -11.65 -10.70 -5.97
C CYS A 258 -10.29 -10.02 -5.74
N PHE A 259 -9.57 -10.42 -4.68
CA PHE A 259 -8.22 -9.95 -4.37
C PHE A 259 -7.12 -10.95 -4.76
N ASP A 260 -7.50 -12.10 -5.33
CA ASP A 260 -6.57 -13.18 -5.66
C ASP A 260 -5.93 -13.03 -7.05
N ASP A 261 -6.28 -11.99 -7.81
CA ASP A 261 -5.69 -11.75 -9.13
C ASP A 261 -4.21 -11.34 -8.98
N LYS A 262 -3.35 -12.29 -9.34
CA LYS A 262 -1.89 -12.19 -9.34
C LYS A 262 -1.33 -11.85 -10.71
N THR A 263 -2.09 -11.20 -11.57
CA THR A 263 -1.62 -10.75 -12.90
C THR A 263 -1.64 -9.23 -13.08
N GLN A 264 -2.18 -8.49 -12.10
CA GLN A 264 -2.20 -7.03 -12.12
C GLN A 264 -2.20 -6.39 -10.73
N LEU A 265 -1.83 -5.10 -10.69
CA LEU A 265 -2.04 -4.24 -9.52
C LEU A 265 -3.53 -4.05 -9.26
N LEU A 266 -4.00 -4.30 -8.05
CA LEU A 266 -5.43 -4.25 -7.69
C LEU A 266 -5.84 -2.93 -7.03
N GLY A 267 -4.95 -2.37 -6.21
CA GLY A 267 -5.25 -1.15 -5.47
C GLY A 267 -4.04 -0.58 -4.73
N ILE A 268 -4.21 0.65 -4.26
CA ILE A 268 -3.28 1.41 -3.44
C ILE A 268 -4.04 1.98 -2.26
N VAL A 269 -3.55 1.75 -1.04
CA VAL A 269 -4.08 2.37 0.18
C VAL A 269 -3.04 3.25 0.82
N THR A 270 -3.32 4.53 1.04
CA THR A 270 -2.38 5.41 1.75
C THR A 270 -3.03 6.13 2.90
N THR A 271 -2.22 6.44 3.90
CA THR A 271 -2.66 7.17 5.08
C THR A 271 -1.51 7.98 5.65
N ASN A 272 -1.82 8.89 6.57
CA ASN A 272 -0.83 9.61 7.36
C ASN A 272 -0.65 9.06 8.78
N ALA A 273 -1.31 7.95 9.10
CA ALA A 273 -1.29 7.33 10.41
C ALA A 273 0.12 6.89 10.85
N MET A 274 0.36 6.91 12.18
CA MET A 274 1.60 6.42 12.78
C MET A 274 1.76 4.92 12.54
N VAL A 275 0.68 4.17 12.72
CA VAL A 275 0.61 2.73 12.44
C VAL A 275 -0.54 2.46 11.48
N TYR A 276 -0.35 1.54 10.52
CA TYR A 276 -1.37 1.23 9.51
C TYR A 276 -1.25 -0.21 9.01
N SER A 277 -2.34 -0.76 8.50
CA SER A 277 -2.37 -2.16 8.03
C SER A 277 -1.38 -2.41 6.87
N PRO A 278 -0.75 -3.60 6.82
CA PRO A 278 0.31 -3.92 5.86
C PRO A 278 -0.20 -4.49 4.54
N SER A 279 -1.47 -4.27 4.19
CA SER A 279 -2.18 -5.06 3.17
C SER A 279 -3.36 -4.32 2.56
N ALA A 280 -4.08 -5.00 1.66
CA ALA A 280 -5.40 -4.63 1.20
C ALA A 280 -6.37 -4.34 2.38
N PRO A 281 -7.41 -3.52 2.18
CA PRO A 281 -8.55 -3.48 3.09
C PRO A 281 -9.23 -4.85 3.16
N GLU A 282 -9.69 -5.23 4.35
CA GLU A 282 -10.50 -6.44 4.55
C GLU A 282 -11.94 -6.16 4.13
N PHE A 283 -12.50 -6.98 3.24
CA PHE A 283 -13.93 -6.89 2.93
C PHE A 283 -14.75 -7.67 3.96
N LYS A 284 -15.47 -6.95 4.82
CA LYS A 284 -16.30 -7.53 5.88
C LYS A 284 -17.55 -6.69 6.12
N ASP A 285 -18.68 -7.36 6.35
CA ASP A 285 -19.97 -6.72 6.65
C ASP A 285 -20.38 -5.67 5.59
N GLY A 286 -20.15 -6.00 4.31
CA GLY A 286 -20.50 -5.13 3.17
C GLY A 286 -19.64 -3.88 3.01
N ALA A 287 -18.48 -3.80 3.67
CA ALA A 287 -17.56 -2.67 3.58
C ALA A 287 -16.09 -3.11 3.50
N LEU A 288 -15.28 -2.35 2.79
CA LEU A 288 -13.82 -2.45 2.83
C LEU A 288 -13.33 -1.77 4.12
N SER A 289 -12.65 -2.52 4.97
CA SER A 289 -12.22 -2.10 6.29
C SER A 289 -10.70 -1.99 6.37
N TYR A 290 -10.17 -0.87 6.85
CA TYR A 290 -8.74 -0.62 6.96
C TYR A 290 -8.40 -0.03 8.32
N LYS A 291 -7.43 -0.65 9.02
CA LYS A 291 -7.07 -0.26 10.37
C LYS A 291 -5.92 0.75 10.35
N VAL A 292 -6.02 1.76 11.19
CA VAL A 292 -4.98 2.76 11.40
C VAL A 292 -4.83 3.08 12.89
N ALA A 293 -3.67 3.61 13.27
CA ALA A 293 -3.38 4.02 14.63
C ALA A 293 -2.50 5.28 14.67
N GLY A 294 -2.68 6.09 15.70
CA GLY A 294 -1.90 7.28 15.98
C GLY A 294 -2.36 7.95 17.26
N LEU A 295 -1.53 8.85 17.79
CA LEU A 295 -1.88 9.57 19.00
C LEU A 295 -2.99 10.60 18.73
N HIS A 296 -3.85 10.79 19.74
CA HIS A 296 -4.98 11.72 19.69
C HIS A 296 -4.58 13.18 19.46
N PHE A 297 -3.45 13.59 20.04
CA PHE A 297 -3.03 14.99 20.08
C PHE A 297 -1.68 15.19 19.41
N MET A 298 -1.48 16.39 18.88
CA MET A 298 -0.21 16.87 18.35
C MET A 298 0.80 17.11 19.48
N GLU A 299 1.99 17.62 19.14
CA GLU A 299 3.09 17.86 20.10
C GLU A 299 2.71 18.77 21.28
N ASP A 300 1.69 19.63 21.12
CA ASP A 300 1.18 20.54 22.15
C ASP A 300 0.29 19.84 23.21
N GLY A 301 -0.05 18.57 22.98
CA GLY A 301 -0.95 17.80 23.84
C GLY A 301 -2.40 18.29 23.86
N LYS A 302 -2.79 19.16 22.92
CA LYS A 302 -4.12 19.82 22.89
C LYS A 302 -4.77 19.79 21.52
N THR A 303 -4.01 20.10 20.47
CA THR A 303 -4.50 20.10 19.10
C THR A 303 -4.74 18.67 18.65
N LEU A 304 -5.93 18.36 18.12
CA LEU A 304 -6.25 17.02 17.64
C LEU A 304 -5.43 16.65 16.41
N THR A 305 -4.83 15.46 16.42
CA THR A 305 -4.20 14.87 15.24
C THR A 305 -5.27 14.54 14.21
N ARG A 306 -5.06 15.01 12.97
CA ARG A 306 -5.98 14.81 11.86
C ARG A 306 -5.49 13.73 10.91
N GLY A 307 -6.35 12.75 10.69
CA GLY A 307 -6.13 11.63 9.80
C GLY A 307 -6.47 11.93 8.34
N SER A 308 -5.77 11.26 7.45
CA SER A 308 -6.09 11.14 6.04
C SER A 308 -6.00 9.69 5.61
N TYR A 309 -6.90 9.29 4.73
CA TYR A 309 -6.96 7.98 4.11
C TYR A 309 -7.34 8.14 2.65
N ASP A 310 -6.58 7.50 1.77
CA ASP A 310 -6.82 7.47 0.34
C ASP A 310 -6.87 6.02 -0.13
N LEU A 311 -7.83 5.72 -1.00
CA LEU A 311 -7.99 4.42 -1.64
C LEU A 311 -8.09 4.63 -3.15
N ALA A 312 -7.12 4.09 -3.90
CA ALA A 312 -7.24 3.88 -5.34
C ALA A 312 -7.47 2.39 -5.57
N ILE A 313 -8.57 2.01 -6.19
CA ILE A 313 -8.91 0.61 -6.46
C ILE A 313 -9.33 0.45 -7.91
N ARG A 314 -8.94 -0.66 -8.54
CA ARG A 314 -9.45 -0.97 -9.88
C ARG A 314 -10.96 -1.09 -9.87
N SER A 315 -11.59 -0.50 -10.87
CA SER A 315 -13.03 -0.54 -11.11
C SER A 315 -13.59 -1.97 -11.17
N SER A 316 -12.84 -2.91 -11.75
CA SER A 316 -13.21 -4.34 -11.82
C SER A 316 -13.15 -5.03 -10.45
N VAL A 317 -12.14 -4.72 -9.64
CA VAL A 317 -11.98 -5.29 -8.29
C VAL A 317 -13.10 -4.80 -7.38
N ALA A 318 -13.38 -3.49 -7.38
CA ALA A 318 -14.50 -2.92 -6.64
C ALA A 318 -15.84 -3.55 -7.05
N ARG A 319 -16.08 -3.75 -8.35
CA ARG A 319 -17.30 -4.42 -8.84
C ARG A 319 -17.38 -5.87 -8.40
N CYS A 320 -16.28 -6.60 -8.46
CA CYS A 320 -16.22 -7.99 -8.01
C CYS A 320 -16.59 -8.10 -6.52
N VAL A 321 -15.95 -7.30 -5.67
CA VAL A 321 -16.13 -7.37 -4.21
C VAL A 321 -17.57 -7.07 -3.79
N TYR A 322 -18.22 -6.11 -4.46
CA TYR A 322 -19.58 -5.68 -4.12
C TYR A 322 -20.68 -6.33 -4.99
N GLY A 323 -20.32 -7.18 -5.96
CA GLY A 323 -21.27 -7.76 -6.91
C GLY A 323 -21.96 -6.73 -7.81
N PHE A 324 -21.26 -5.65 -8.15
CA PHE A 324 -21.82 -4.54 -8.95
C PHE A 324 -21.66 -4.76 -10.46
N THR A 325 -22.51 -4.05 -11.20
CA THR A 325 -22.48 -3.97 -12.67
C THR A 325 -21.62 -2.79 -13.14
N SER A 326 -21.74 -2.35 -14.40
CA SER A 326 -20.96 -1.24 -14.96
C SER A 326 -21.42 0.18 -14.57
N ALA A 327 -22.54 0.35 -13.87
CA ALA A 327 -23.04 1.68 -13.47
C ALA A 327 -22.04 2.49 -12.57
N PRO A 328 -22.20 3.82 -12.49
CA PRO A 328 -21.33 4.66 -11.65
C PRO A 328 -21.41 4.29 -10.17
N PHE A 329 -20.28 4.39 -9.47
CA PHE A 329 -20.25 4.19 -8.02
C PHE A 329 -20.71 5.44 -7.26
N GLN A 330 -21.38 5.19 -6.15
CA GLN A 330 -21.45 6.08 -5.00
C GLN A 330 -20.62 5.45 -3.88
N ALA A 331 -20.05 6.27 -3.00
CA ALA A 331 -19.39 5.75 -1.81
C ALA A 331 -19.74 6.59 -0.59
N SER A 332 -19.64 5.94 0.56
CA SER A 332 -19.64 6.57 1.87
C SER A 332 -18.46 6.01 2.66
N VAL A 333 -17.68 6.88 3.29
CA VAL A 333 -16.66 6.49 4.25
C VAL A 333 -17.18 6.72 5.66
N SER A 334 -16.98 5.75 6.54
CA SER A 334 -17.16 5.90 7.98
C SER A 334 -15.86 5.59 8.73
N VAL A 335 -15.66 6.24 9.86
CA VAL A 335 -14.49 6.02 10.72
C VAL A 335 -15.00 5.57 12.08
N ILE A 336 -14.67 4.34 12.46
CA ILE A 336 -15.15 3.70 13.69
C ILE A 336 -14.03 3.70 14.73
N ASN A 337 -14.30 4.23 15.91
CA ASN A 337 -13.40 4.24 17.06
C ASN A 337 -13.22 2.83 17.66
N ALA A 338 -12.23 2.69 18.54
CA ALA A 338 -12.01 1.45 19.28
C ALA A 338 -13.16 1.08 20.21
N ASP A 339 -13.93 2.06 20.68
CA ASP A 339 -15.15 1.86 21.50
C ASP A 339 -16.41 1.55 20.67
N GLY A 340 -16.27 1.47 19.34
CA GLY A 340 -17.37 1.21 18.40
C GLY A 340 -18.18 2.44 17.99
N SER A 341 -17.89 3.63 18.54
CA SER A 341 -18.55 4.87 18.12
C SER A 341 -18.07 5.35 16.75
N GLU A 342 -18.95 6.00 15.98
CA GLU A 342 -18.63 6.54 14.66
C GLU A 342 -18.18 8.01 14.77
N GLN A 343 -17.14 8.37 14.03
CA GLN A 343 -16.63 9.74 13.93
C GLN A 343 -17.23 10.49 12.76
N ILE A 344 -17.42 11.80 12.94
CA ILE A 344 -17.73 12.72 11.85
C ILE A 344 -16.46 12.95 11.02
N ILE A 345 -16.51 12.61 9.73
CA ILE A 345 -15.43 12.87 8.77
C ILE A 345 -15.60 14.27 8.20
N GLY A 346 -14.51 15.04 8.16
CA GLY A 346 -14.58 16.43 7.70
C GLY A 346 -14.58 16.59 6.18
N THR A 347 -14.07 15.62 5.43
CA THR A 347 -14.06 15.67 3.95
C THR A 347 -14.06 14.25 3.38
N GLU A 348 -14.97 14.00 2.46
CA GLU A 348 -15.03 12.78 1.64
C GLU A 348 -15.04 13.17 0.15
N THR A 349 -14.25 12.47 -0.66
CA THR A 349 -14.27 12.62 -2.11
C THR A 349 -14.31 11.26 -2.79
N VAL A 350 -15.11 11.14 -3.84
CA VAL A 350 -15.22 9.93 -4.65
C VAL A 350 -15.09 10.32 -6.12
N ARG A 351 -14.24 9.62 -6.87
CA ARG A 351 -14.04 9.86 -8.30
C ARG A 351 -13.76 8.55 -9.02
N GLU A 352 -14.54 8.24 -10.05
CA GLU A 352 -14.23 7.17 -11.00
C GLU A 352 -13.59 7.75 -12.26
N ASP A 353 -12.48 7.18 -12.69
CA ASP A 353 -11.89 7.35 -14.01
C ASP A 353 -12.23 6.13 -14.87
N ALA A 354 -13.39 6.18 -15.55
CA ALA A 354 -13.87 5.08 -16.37
C ALA A 354 -12.94 4.73 -17.53
N LYS A 355 -12.10 5.65 -17.99
CA LYS A 355 -11.14 5.40 -19.09
C LYS A 355 -9.93 4.62 -18.60
N ARG A 356 -9.47 4.91 -17.38
CA ARG A 356 -8.34 4.19 -16.76
C ARG A 356 -8.80 2.97 -15.95
N GLU A 357 -10.10 2.83 -15.73
CA GLU A 357 -10.73 1.78 -14.90
C GLU A 357 -10.29 1.82 -13.43
N TRP A 358 -10.27 3.02 -12.85
CA TRP A 358 -9.92 3.24 -11.44
C TRP A 358 -10.99 4.04 -10.70
N LEU A 359 -11.25 3.63 -9.46
CA LEU A 359 -12.02 4.38 -8.49
C LEU A 359 -11.07 4.94 -7.43
N PHE A 360 -11.23 6.23 -7.12
CA PHE A 360 -10.44 6.97 -6.16
C PHE A 360 -11.35 7.48 -5.05
N LEU A 361 -10.95 7.27 -3.81
CA LEU A 361 -11.63 7.78 -2.63
C LEU A 361 -10.62 8.46 -1.72
N SER A 362 -11.06 9.52 -1.04
CA SER A 362 -10.30 10.09 0.07
C SER A 362 -11.24 10.45 1.23
N ALA A 363 -10.75 10.24 2.45
CA ALA A 363 -11.38 10.65 3.69
C ALA A 363 -10.35 11.42 4.52
N LYS A 364 -10.68 12.66 4.92
CA LYS A 364 -9.75 13.55 5.61
C LYS A 364 -10.40 14.15 6.86
N ASN A 365 -9.53 14.59 7.78
CA ASN A 365 -9.88 15.32 9.01
C ASN A 365 -10.60 14.50 10.09
N PHE A 366 -10.57 13.16 10.02
CA PHE A 366 -10.94 12.31 11.16
C PHE A 366 -9.88 12.40 12.27
N THR A 367 -10.23 11.98 13.47
CA THR A 367 -9.32 11.99 14.63
C THR A 367 -8.72 10.62 14.89
N PHE A 368 -7.52 10.60 15.46
CA PHE A 368 -6.81 9.35 15.74
C PHE A 368 -7.12 8.77 17.12
N SER A 369 -6.81 7.48 17.19
CA SER A 369 -6.53 6.61 18.35
C SER A 369 -6.10 5.30 17.69
N THR A 370 -6.99 4.31 17.63
CA THR A 370 -6.88 3.08 16.84
C THR A 370 -8.12 2.84 15.94
N PRO A 371 -8.56 3.82 15.10
CA PRO A 371 -9.81 3.67 14.37
C PRO A 371 -9.73 2.67 13.21
N THR A 372 -10.90 2.18 12.83
CA THR A 372 -11.13 1.40 11.61
C THR A 372 -11.89 2.24 10.60
N ILE A 373 -11.29 2.46 9.43
CA ILE A 373 -11.92 3.14 8.30
C ILE A 373 -12.73 2.12 7.52
N ARG A 374 -14.02 2.38 7.30
CA ARG A 374 -14.92 1.53 6.52
C ARG A 374 -15.40 2.27 5.30
N VAL A 375 -15.09 1.74 4.12
CA VAL A 375 -15.58 2.24 2.84
C VAL A 375 -16.73 1.36 2.41
N LYS A 376 -17.91 1.95 2.19
CA LYS A 376 -19.05 1.27 1.59
C LYS A 376 -19.28 1.86 0.21
N LEU A 377 -19.25 1.00 -0.80
CA LEU A 377 -19.63 1.36 -2.16
C LEU A 377 -21.09 1.00 -2.37
N THR A 378 -21.80 1.84 -3.11
CA THR A 378 -23.15 1.59 -3.62
C THR A 378 -23.18 1.90 -5.11
N GLN A 379 -24.20 1.39 -5.79
CA GLN A 379 -24.42 1.65 -7.20
C GLN A 379 -25.92 1.85 -7.39
N GLU A 380 -26.30 2.87 -8.17
CA GLU A 380 -27.69 3.00 -8.57
C GLU A 380 -28.07 1.76 -9.37
N LYS A 381 -29.12 1.07 -8.90
CA LYS A 381 -29.64 -0.09 -9.60
C LYS A 381 -30.15 0.41 -10.95
N GLN A 382 -29.48 0.03 -12.04
CA GLN A 382 -30.02 0.27 -13.37
C GLN A 382 -31.42 -0.33 -13.40
N ALA A 383 -32.42 0.51 -13.68
CA ALA A 383 -33.77 0.03 -13.91
C ALA A 383 -33.66 -1.05 -14.98
N VAL A 384 -34.02 -2.28 -14.63
CA VAL A 384 -34.10 -3.36 -15.60
C VAL A 384 -35.10 -2.86 -16.62
N VAL A 385 -34.62 -2.48 -17.81
CA VAL A 385 -35.50 -2.24 -18.93
C VAL A 385 -36.14 -3.60 -19.16
N ALA A 386 -37.37 -3.75 -18.67
CA ALA A 386 -38.19 -4.91 -19.00
C ALA A 386 -38.06 -5.05 -20.51
N PRO A 387 -37.68 -6.24 -21.04
CA PRO A 387 -37.47 -6.39 -22.47
C PRO A 387 -38.68 -5.79 -23.16
N ALA A 388 -38.43 -4.75 -23.98
CA ALA A 388 -39.49 -4.11 -24.75
C ALA A 388 -40.29 -5.25 -25.38
N PRO A 389 -41.64 -5.29 -25.23
CA PRO A 389 -42.42 -6.40 -25.74
C PRO A 389 -42.04 -6.56 -27.20
N VAL A 390 -41.30 -7.64 -27.51
CA VAL A 390 -40.98 -8.00 -28.88
C VAL A 390 -42.34 -8.11 -29.51
N LYS A 391 -42.69 -7.16 -30.39
CA LYS A 391 -43.91 -7.26 -31.20
C LYS A 391 -43.80 -8.61 -31.88
N LYS A 392 -44.49 -9.63 -31.35
CA LYS A 392 -44.65 -10.92 -32.01
C LYS A 392 -45.18 -10.57 -33.39
N ALA A 393 -44.36 -10.77 -34.42
CA ALA A 393 -44.82 -10.65 -35.79
C ALA A 393 -46.05 -11.53 -35.90
N ALA A 394 -47.20 -10.94 -36.26
CA ALA A 394 -48.47 -11.65 -36.32
C ALA A 394 -48.32 -12.85 -37.27
N THR A 395 -48.32 -14.06 -36.71
CA THR A 395 -48.26 -15.28 -37.52
C THR A 395 -49.63 -15.54 -38.11
N LYS A 396 -49.69 -15.82 -39.41
CA LYS A 396 -50.90 -16.21 -40.11
C LYS A 396 -50.88 -17.73 -40.28
N SER A 397 -52.03 -18.37 -40.08
CA SER A 397 -52.23 -19.78 -40.40
C SER A 397 -52.89 -19.91 -41.76
N ILE A 398 -52.37 -20.77 -42.63
CA ILE A 398 -53.05 -21.20 -43.85
C ILE A 398 -53.29 -22.70 -43.80
N THR A 399 -54.36 -23.14 -44.45
CA THR A 399 -54.65 -24.57 -44.63
C THR A 399 -54.23 -24.95 -46.05
N CYS A 400 -53.42 -25.99 -46.17
CA CYS A 400 -52.86 -26.50 -47.40
C CYS A 400 -53.39 -27.92 -47.64
N VAL A 401 -53.80 -28.23 -48.86
CA VAL A 401 -54.42 -29.51 -49.22
C VAL A 401 -53.68 -30.19 -50.36
N LYS A 402 -53.50 -31.52 -50.27
CA LYS A 402 -52.96 -32.39 -51.31
C LYS A 402 -53.81 -33.67 -51.36
N GLY A 403 -54.76 -33.73 -52.29
CA GLY A 403 -55.79 -34.78 -52.29
C GLY A 403 -56.63 -34.74 -51.02
N LYS A 404 -56.76 -35.87 -50.32
CA LYS A 404 -57.47 -35.97 -49.03
C LYS A 404 -56.65 -35.49 -47.82
N LEU A 405 -55.36 -35.17 -48.00
CA LEU A 405 -54.47 -34.74 -46.91
C LEU A 405 -54.60 -33.23 -46.68
N VAL A 406 -54.89 -32.84 -45.43
CA VAL A 406 -55.02 -31.45 -44.98
C VAL A 406 -53.90 -31.11 -44.00
N LYS A 407 -53.16 -30.01 -44.23
CA LYS A 407 -52.06 -29.55 -43.38
C LYS A 407 -52.19 -28.06 -43.07
N LYS A 408 -52.17 -27.69 -41.79
CA LYS A 408 -52.18 -26.29 -41.34
C LYS A 408 -50.73 -25.80 -41.19
N VAL A 409 -50.40 -24.66 -41.78
CA VAL A 409 -49.07 -24.05 -41.75
C VAL A 409 -49.17 -22.66 -41.12
N THR A 410 -48.43 -22.44 -40.03
CA THR A 410 -48.41 -21.18 -39.29
C THR A 410 -47.02 -20.55 -39.37
N ALA A 411 -46.92 -19.37 -39.96
CA ALA A 411 -45.68 -18.61 -40.08
C ALA A 411 -45.96 -17.11 -40.23
N VAL A 412 -44.93 -16.27 -40.22
CA VAL A 412 -45.07 -14.82 -40.46
C VAL A 412 -45.54 -14.53 -41.90
N SER A 413 -45.08 -15.34 -42.86
CA SER A 413 -45.56 -15.36 -44.25
C SER A 413 -45.69 -16.80 -44.74
N PRO A 414 -46.77 -17.51 -44.39
CA PRO A 414 -46.88 -18.94 -44.64
C PRO A 414 -47.06 -19.25 -46.14
N LYS A 415 -46.38 -20.29 -46.62
CA LYS A 415 -46.53 -20.87 -47.97
C LYS A 415 -46.84 -22.35 -47.86
N CYS A 416 -47.66 -22.88 -48.77
CA CYS A 416 -47.92 -24.31 -48.81
C CYS A 416 -46.66 -25.08 -49.27
N PRO A 417 -46.33 -26.22 -48.65
CA PRO A 417 -45.24 -27.07 -49.09
C PRO A 417 -45.44 -27.52 -50.53
N THR A 418 -44.34 -27.81 -51.23
CA THR A 418 -44.37 -28.27 -52.63
C THR A 418 -45.34 -29.44 -52.80
N GLY A 419 -46.30 -29.28 -53.72
CA GLY A 419 -47.35 -30.27 -53.99
C GLY A 419 -48.63 -30.10 -53.16
N TYR A 420 -48.73 -29.14 -52.25
CA TYR A 420 -49.97 -28.74 -51.58
C TYR A 420 -50.49 -27.41 -52.14
N LYS A 421 -51.81 -27.31 -52.36
CA LYS A 421 -52.47 -26.05 -52.75
C LYS A 421 -53.10 -25.40 -51.53
N LYS A 422 -53.10 -24.06 -51.48
CA LYS A 422 -53.81 -23.32 -50.43
C LYS A 422 -55.30 -23.57 -50.60
N LYS A 423 -55.96 -23.95 -49.50
CA LYS A 423 -57.41 -24.11 -49.43
C LYS A 423 -58.10 -22.75 -49.41
#